data_AF-A0A0Q7BGZ5-F1
#
_entry.id   AF-A0A0Q7BGZ5-F1
#
_cell.length_a   1.000
_cell.length_b   1.000
_cell.length_c   1.000
_cell.angle_alpha   90.00
_cell.angle_beta   90.00
_cell.angle_gamma   90.00
#
_symmetry.space_group_name_H-M   'P 1'
#
loop_
_entity.id
_entity.type
_entity.pdbx_description
1 polymer ?
#
loop_
_entity_poly.entity_id
_entity_poly.type
_entity_poly.pdbx_seq_one_letter_code
_entity_poly.pdbx_strand_id
1 'polypeptide(L)'
;MSSNPDLQRLSAALEYVDLAAGLYLAGGADQAARLLAAAAEQQLGDLVRLIDAPSATVDMRELLARIARAHRPAVVAPRPAAGSDWEDEPVAPDATRDEIVAYLRASWFMLEAMGLASLAPERLQQAVEHSTVFSSGAALEPFV
;
A
#
# COMPACT_ATOMS: atom_id res chain seq x y z
N MET A 1 24.23 12.75 -15.88
CA MET A 1 23.56 12.10 -14.74
C MET A 1 22.10 11.94 -15.11
N SER A 2 21.77 10.91 -15.88
CA SER A 2 20.38 10.66 -16.26
C SER A 2 19.69 9.99 -15.07
N SER A 3 18.96 10.77 -14.28
CA SER A 3 17.98 10.25 -13.33
C SER A 3 17.02 9.36 -14.12
N ASN A 4 17.14 8.04 -13.96
CA ASN A 4 16.34 7.09 -14.70
C ASN A 4 14.87 7.26 -14.28
N PRO A 5 13.94 7.60 -15.18
CA PRO A 5 12.55 7.93 -14.84
C PRO A 5 11.84 6.81 -14.07
N ASP A 6 12.22 5.55 -14.30
CA ASP A 6 11.68 4.39 -13.60
C ASP A 6 12.05 4.38 -12.11
N LEU A 7 13.21 4.96 -11.76
CA LEU A 7 13.66 5.08 -10.38
C LEU A 7 12.85 6.12 -9.60
N GLN A 8 12.49 7.23 -10.25
CA GLN A 8 11.63 8.24 -9.64
C GLN A 8 10.22 7.69 -9.44
N ARG A 9 9.72 6.87 -10.37
CA ARG A 9 8.44 6.18 -10.25
C ARG A 9 8.42 5.20 -9.08
N LEU A 10 9.46 4.38 -8.91
CA LEU A 10 9.52 3.45 -7.78
C LEU A 10 9.55 4.21 -6.44
N SER A 11 10.36 5.26 -6.33
CA SER A 11 10.43 6.05 -5.08
C SER A 11 9.09 6.72 -4.74
N ALA A 12 8.40 7.28 -5.74
CA ALA A 12 7.09 7.89 -5.55
C ALA A 12 6.03 6.85 -5.15
N ALA A 13 6.06 5.67 -5.77
CA ALA A 13 5.13 4.60 -5.45
C ALA A 13 5.29 4.09 -4.01
N LEU A 14 6.54 3.94 -3.54
CA LEU A 14 6.83 3.57 -2.15
C LEU A 14 6.37 4.65 -1.15
N GLU A 15 6.50 5.93 -1.52
CA GLU A 15 6.01 7.02 -0.68
C GLU A 15 4.47 7.04 -0.60
N TYR A 16 3.79 6.91 -1.75
CA TYR A 16 2.33 6.86 -1.80
C TYR A 16 1.77 5.67 -1.03
N VAL A 17 2.41 4.50 -1.13
CA VAL A 17 1.96 3.31 -0.40
C VAL A 17 2.18 3.45 1.11
N ASP A 18 3.29 4.06 1.56
CA ASP A 18 3.53 4.33 2.99
C ASP A 18 2.51 5.33 3.55
N LEU A 19 2.23 6.40 2.81
CA LEU A 19 1.24 7.41 3.21
C LEU A 19 -0.18 6.84 3.28
N ALA A 20 -0.58 6.08 2.25
CA ALA A 20 -1.88 5.42 2.22
C ALA A 20 -2.04 4.43 3.38
N ALA A 21 -1.01 3.61 3.64
CA ALA A 21 -1.02 2.68 4.76
C ALA A 21 -1.06 3.39 6.11
N GLY A 22 -0.34 4.51 6.26
CA GLY A 22 -0.40 5.34 7.46
C GLY A 22 -1.77 5.94 7.73
N LEU A 23 -2.46 6.45 6.69
CA LEU A 23 -3.83 6.96 6.80
C LEU A 23 -4.81 5.85 7.18
N TYR A 24 -4.70 4.69 6.53
CA TYR A 24 -5.52 3.53 6.82
C TYR A 24 -5.36 3.05 8.28
N LEU A 25 -4.12 2.95 8.77
CA LEU A 25 -3.82 2.55 10.16
C LEU A 25 -4.28 3.59 11.18
N ALA A 26 -4.33 4.87 10.83
CA ALA A 26 -4.91 5.92 11.66
C ALA A 26 -6.44 5.88 11.71
N GLY A 27 -7.09 4.91 11.05
CA GLY A 27 -8.55 4.80 10.96
C GLY A 27 -9.17 5.68 9.87
N GLY A 28 -8.35 6.28 9.01
CA GLY A 28 -8.80 7.07 7.87
C GLY A 28 -9.21 6.17 6.70
N ALA A 29 -10.51 6.10 6.42
CA ALA A 29 -11.07 5.51 5.21
C ALA A 29 -11.61 6.60 4.28
N ASP A 30 -10.75 7.57 3.96
CA ASP A 30 -11.12 8.72 3.13
C ASP A 30 -10.67 8.56 1.68
N GLN A 31 -11.19 9.45 0.82
CA GLN A 31 -10.86 9.49 -0.59
C GLN A 31 -9.37 9.74 -0.84
N ALA A 32 -8.65 10.41 0.06
CA ALA A 32 -7.24 10.70 -0.10
C ALA A 32 -6.40 9.42 0.09
N ALA A 33 -6.68 8.64 1.13
CA ALA A 33 -6.05 7.34 1.36
C ALA A 33 -6.29 6.38 0.19
N ARG A 34 -7.53 6.35 -0.32
CA ARG A 34 -7.90 5.56 -1.50
C ARG A 34 -7.12 5.97 -2.75
N LEU A 35 -7.06 7.27 -3.05
CA LEU A 35 -6.36 7.77 -4.24
C LEU A 35 -4.85 7.52 -4.17
N LEU A 36 -4.23 7.68 -2.99
CA LEU A 36 -2.81 7.36 -2.78
C LEU A 36 -2.53 5.88 -2.97
N ALA A 37 -3.37 5.00 -2.41
CA ALA A 37 -3.22 3.55 -2.56
C ALA A 37 -3.38 3.12 -4.03
N ALA A 38 -4.38 3.65 -4.74
CA ALA A 38 -4.61 3.37 -6.16
C ALA A 38 -3.47 3.89 -7.05
N ALA A 39 -2.94 5.09 -6.75
CA ALA A 39 -1.82 5.64 -7.49
C ALA A 39 -0.54 4.82 -7.29
N ALA A 40 -0.28 4.34 -6.07
CA ALA A 40 0.84 3.46 -5.78
C ALA A 40 0.73 2.14 -6.55
N GLU A 41 -0.45 1.50 -6.52
CA GLU A 41 -0.72 0.25 -7.24
C GLU A 41 -0.49 0.41 -8.75
N GLN A 42 -1.03 1.46 -9.36
CA GLN A 42 -0.84 1.73 -10.79
C GLN A 42 0.65 1.91 -11.14
N GLN A 43 1.40 2.66 -10.35
CA GLN A 43 2.83 2.91 -10.60
C GLN A 43 3.67 1.65 -10.44
N LEU A 44 3.38 0.81 -9.43
CA LEU A 44 4.05 -0.47 -9.25
C LEU A 44 3.68 -1.44 -10.39
N GLY A 45 2.43 -1.46 -10.82
CA GLY A 45 1.97 -2.28 -11.94
C GLY A 45 2.64 -1.93 -13.26
N ASP A 46 2.84 -0.63 -13.53
CA ASP A 46 3.58 -0.16 -14.70
C ASP A 46 5.06 -0.60 -14.64
N LEU A 47 5.67 -0.60 -13.46
CA LEU A 47 7.05 -1.07 -13.27
C LEU A 47 7.18 -2.59 -13.44
N VAL A 48 6.22 -3.38 -12.94
CA VAL A 48 6.17 -4.84 -13.15
C VAL A 48 6.14 -5.15 -14.65
N ARG A 49 5.26 -4.50 -15.41
CA ARG A 49 5.17 -4.69 -16.86
C ARG A 49 6.47 -4.36 -17.59
N LEU A 50 7.22 -3.40 -17.08
CA LEU A 50 8.51 -2.98 -17.64
C LEU A 50 9.63 -4.00 -17.35
N ILE A 51 9.61 -4.62 -16.16
CA ILE A 51 10.55 -5.67 -15.76
C ILE A 51 10.25 -7.01 -16.45
N ASP A 52 8.99 -7.32 -16.70
CA ASP A 52 8.58 -8.54 -17.42
C ASP A 52 8.72 -8.41 -18.94
N ALA A 53 9.07 -7.22 -19.45
CA ALA A 53 9.39 -7.05 -20.86
C ALA A 53 10.64 -7.88 -21.22
N PRO A 54 10.65 -8.59 -22.36
CA PRO A 54 11.77 -9.47 -22.76
C PRO A 54 13.11 -8.75 -23.00
N SER A 55 13.13 -7.42 -22.92
CA SER A 55 14.31 -6.56 -23.00
C SER A 55 14.86 -6.11 -21.64
N ALA A 56 14.24 -6.48 -20.51
CA ALA A 56 14.68 -6.08 -19.18
C ALA A 56 15.99 -6.80 -18.81
N THR A 57 17.03 -6.02 -18.51
CA THR A 57 18.34 -6.54 -18.11
C THR A 57 18.40 -6.77 -16.61
N VAL A 58 19.23 -7.72 -16.17
CA VAL A 58 19.49 -8.02 -14.74
C VAL A 58 19.93 -6.76 -13.97
N ASP A 59 20.63 -5.84 -14.63
CA ASP A 59 21.07 -4.55 -14.08
C ASP A 59 19.91 -3.67 -13.58
N MET A 60 18.73 -3.75 -14.21
CA MET A 60 17.58 -2.93 -13.83
C MET A 60 16.99 -3.37 -12.49
N ARG A 61 16.94 -4.68 -12.23
CA ARG A 61 16.49 -5.24 -10.94
C ARG A 61 17.44 -4.83 -9.81
N GLU A 62 18.75 -4.91 -10.03
CA GLU A 62 19.74 -4.49 -9.03
C GLU A 62 19.71 -2.98 -8.74
N LEU A 63 19.47 -2.16 -9.77
CA LEU A 63 19.32 -0.71 -9.64
C LEU A 63 18.11 -0.35 -8.76
N LEU A 64 16.95 -0.98 -9.00
CA LEU A 64 15.73 -0.78 -8.22
C LEU A 64 15.94 -1.21 -6.76
N ALA A 65 16.55 -2.38 -6.54
CA ALA A 65 16.85 -2.89 -5.19
C ALA A 65 17.75 -1.94 -4.38
N ARG A 66 18.75 -1.33 -5.02
CA ARG A 66 19.65 -0.39 -4.35
C ARG A 66 18.97 0.92 -3.95
N ILE A 67 18.07 1.46 -4.77
CA ILE A 67 17.42 2.74 -4.48
C ILE A 67 16.35 2.60 -3.42
N ALA A 68 15.61 1.52 -3.47
CA ALA A 68 14.63 1.26 -2.43
C ALA A 68 15.31 1.09 -1.05
N ARG A 69 16.54 0.54 -0.96
CA ARG A 69 17.33 0.57 0.29
C ARG A 69 17.71 1.99 0.73
N ALA A 70 17.82 2.92 -0.20
CA ALA A 70 18.12 4.33 0.08
C ALA A 70 16.85 5.16 0.35
N HIS A 71 15.66 4.60 0.11
CA HIS A 71 14.40 5.26 0.38
C HIS A 71 14.20 5.38 1.89
N ARG A 72 14.10 6.62 2.39
CA ARG A 72 13.79 6.92 3.78
C ARG A 72 12.37 7.46 3.82
N PRO A 73 11.38 6.70 4.31
CA PRO A 73 10.00 7.13 4.33
C PRO A 73 9.87 8.45 5.10
N ALA A 74 9.06 9.37 4.60
CA ALA A 74 8.75 10.60 5.31
C ALA A 74 7.90 10.25 6.55
N VAL A 75 8.38 10.62 7.74
CA VAL A 75 7.62 10.44 8.98
C VAL A 75 6.46 11.44 8.97
N VAL A 76 5.32 11.03 8.43
CA VAL A 76 4.06 11.74 8.63
C VAL A 76 3.53 11.36 10.00
N ALA A 77 3.37 12.38 10.86
CA ALA A 77 2.78 12.23 12.18
C ALA A 77 1.30 11.83 12.03
N PRO A 78 0.78 10.91 12.88
CA PRO A 78 -0.64 10.56 12.87
C PRO A 78 -1.48 11.82 13.01
N ARG A 79 -2.40 12.05 12.07
CA ARG A 79 -3.41 13.10 12.24
C ARG A 79 -4.23 12.70 13.47
N PRO A 80 -4.40 13.57 14.49
CA PRO A 80 -5.31 13.27 15.58
C PRO A 80 -6.69 12.99 14.97
N ALA A 81 -7.27 11.85 15.34
CA ALA A 81 -8.63 11.51 14.94
C ALA A 81 -9.52 12.70 15.30
N ALA A 82 -10.16 13.29 14.29
CA ALA A 82 -11.25 14.21 14.55
C ALA A 82 -12.28 13.38 15.32
N GLY A 83 -12.59 13.78 16.56
CA GLY A 83 -13.51 13.06 17.42
C GLY A 83 -14.81 12.77 16.66
N SER A 84 -15.06 11.49 16.41
CA SER A 84 -16.33 11.02 15.89
C SER A 84 -17.30 11.00 17.06
N ASP A 85 -17.92 12.15 17.32
CA ASP A 85 -19.06 12.29 18.22
C ASP A 85 -20.36 11.93 17.47
N TRP A 86 -20.35 10.78 16.79
CA TRP A 86 -21.51 10.26 16.06
C TRP A 86 -21.83 8.87 16.59
N GLU A 87 -23.08 8.77 17.03
CA GLU A 87 -23.72 7.68 17.77
C GLU A 87 -23.53 6.29 17.12
N ASP A 88 -23.52 5.27 17.98
CA ASP A 88 -23.53 3.84 17.64
C ASP A 88 -24.73 3.47 16.75
N GLU A 89 -24.59 3.62 15.43
CA GLU A 89 -25.34 2.85 14.44
C GLU A 89 -24.43 1.77 13.84
N PRO A 90 -24.95 0.57 13.53
CA PRO A 90 -24.16 -0.51 12.95
C PRO A 90 -23.60 -0.05 11.60
N VAL A 91 -22.30 0.26 11.60
CA VAL A 91 -21.55 0.77 10.45
C VAL A 91 -21.63 -0.28 9.33
N ALA A 92 -22.29 0.10 8.23
CA ALA A 92 -22.26 -0.67 6.98
C ALA A 92 -20.80 -0.98 6.59
N PRO A 93 -20.49 -2.13 5.96
CA PRO A 93 -19.14 -2.42 5.51
C PRO A 93 -18.62 -1.25 4.69
N ASP A 94 -17.56 -0.61 5.19
CA ASP A 94 -17.02 0.61 4.62
C ASP A 94 -16.31 0.27 3.31
N ALA A 95 -17.05 0.30 2.21
CA ALA A 95 -16.56 -0.06 0.88
C ALA A 95 -15.27 0.69 0.50
N THR A 96 -15.08 1.92 1.00
CA THR A 96 -13.86 2.70 0.77
C THR A 96 -12.67 2.05 1.47
N ARG A 97 -12.88 1.54 2.68
CA ARG A 97 -11.87 0.82 3.46
C ARG A 97 -11.46 -0.48 2.79
N ASP A 98 -12.42 -1.25 2.29
CA ASP A 98 -12.15 -2.50 1.57
C ASP A 98 -11.34 -2.26 0.29
N GLU A 99 -11.66 -1.18 -0.43
CA GLU A 99 -10.89 -0.79 -1.61
C GLU A 99 -9.46 -0.36 -1.27
N ILE A 100 -9.27 0.43 -0.20
CA ILE A 100 -7.92 0.79 0.28
C ILE A 100 -7.12 -0.47 0.59
N VAL A 101 -7.70 -1.43 1.32
CA VAL A 101 -7.05 -2.72 1.65
C VAL A 101 -6.66 -3.48 0.38
N ALA A 102 -7.54 -3.53 -0.61
CA ALA A 102 -7.28 -4.21 -1.88
C ALA A 102 -6.07 -3.60 -2.59
N TYR A 103 -5.98 -2.28 -2.69
CA TYR A 103 -4.83 -1.59 -3.31
C TYR A 103 -3.53 -1.79 -2.53
N LEU A 104 -3.58 -1.75 -1.20
CA LEU A 104 -2.40 -2.00 -0.35
C LEU A 104 -1.89 -3.44 -0.51
N ARG A 105 -2.78 -4.44 -0.53
CA ARG A 105 -2.41 -5.84 -0.80
C ARG A 105 -1.82 -6.03 -2.19
N ALA A 106 -2.42 -5.42 -3.21
CA ALA A 106 -1.90 -5.48 -4.59
C ALA A 106 -0.46 -4.92 -4.65
N SER A 107 -0.23 -3.78 -4.01
CA SER A 107 1.09 -3.15 -3.91
C SER A 107 2.12 -4.05 -3.22
N TRP A 108 1.74 -4.73 -2.13
CA TRP A 108 2.60 -5.71 -1.47
C TRP A 108 3.00 -6.86 -2.42
N PHE A 109 2.03 -7.48 -3.09
CA PHE A 109 2.29 -8.58 -4.01
C PHE A 109 3.14 -8.16 -5.21
N MET A 110 2.96 -6.95 -5.72
CA MET A 110 3.80 -6.43 -6.81
C MET A 110 5.25 -6.25 -6.36
N LEU A 111 5.48 -5.76 -5.14
CA LEU A 111 6.82 -5.67 -4.56
C LEU A 111 7.44 -7.06 -4.37
N GLU A 112 6.67 -8.04 -3.88
CA GLU A 112 7.13 -9.43 -3.79
C GLU A 112 7.50 -10.02 -5.17
N ALA A 113 6.64 -9.84 -6.18
CA ALA A 113 6.88 -10.34 -7.53
C ALA A 113 8.14 -9.75 -8.17
N MET A 114 8.45 -8.48 -7.87
CA MET A 114 9.70 -7.83 -8.31
C MET A 114 10.93 -8.24 -7.48
N GLY A 115 10.78 -9.04 -6.41
CA GLY A 115 11.85 -9.39 -5.48
C GLY A 115 12.25 -8.22 -4.55
N LEU A 116 11.35 -7.25 -4.38
CA LEU A 116 11.54 -6.02 -3.61
C LEU A 116 10.77 -6.03 -2.28
N ALA A 117 10.31 -7.19 -1.80
CA ALA A 117 9.53 -7.32 -0.57
C ALA A 117 10.23 -6.71 0.67
N SER A 118 11.56 -6.82 0.76
CA SER A 118 12.36 -6.25 1.86
C SER A 118 12.35 -4.72 1.91
N LEU A 119 11.71 -4.09 0.94
CA LEU A 119 11.65 -2.64 0.75
C LEU A 119 10.23 -2.11 0.92
N ALA A 120 9.28 -3.00 1.16
CA ALA A 120 7.93 -2.62 1.53
C ALA A 120 7.98 -1.80 2.83
N PRO A 121 7.29 -0.65 2.89
CA PRO A 121 7.22 0.13 4.12
C PRO A 121 6.61 -0.68 5.27
N GLU A 122 7.12 -0.52 6.50
CA GLU A 122 6.62 -1.25 7.67
C GLU A 122 5.11 -1.04 7.88
N ARG A 123 4.61 0.17 7.59
CA ARG A 123 3.18 0.49 7.68
C ARG A 123 2.36 -0.30 6.66
N LEU A 124 2.90 -0.56 5.47
CA LEU A 124 2.22 -1.39 4.47
C LEU A 124 2.04 -2.81 5.00
N GLN A 125 3.10 -3.39 5.57
CA GLN A 125 3.03 -4.73 6.18
C GLN A 125 2.00 -4.76 7.31
N GLN A 126 2.05 -3.79 8.23
CA GLN A 126 1.08 -3.66 9.32
C GLN A 126 -0.35 -3.51 8.79
N ALA A 127 -0.58 -2.67 7.78
CA ALA A 127 -1.91 -2.46 7.20
C ALA A 127 -2.48 -3.76 6.59
N VAL A 128 -1.64 -4.53 5.88
CA VAL A 128 -2.02 -5.82 5.32
C VAL A 128 -2.32 -6.84 6.42
N GLU A 129 -1.45 -6.96 7.43
CA GLU A 129 -1.61 -7.87 8.57
C GLU A 129 -2.86 -7.54 9.42
N HIS A 130 -3.11 -6.26 9.71
CA HIS A 130 -4.28 -5.85 10.50
C HIS A 130 -5.60 -5.96 9.71
N SER A 131 -5.55 -5.92 8.36
CA SER A 131 -6.74 -6.09 7.52
C SER A 131 -7.27 -7.53 7.44
N THR A 132 -6.44 -8.54 7.67
CA THR A 132 -6.86 -9.95 7.63
C THR A 132 -7.57 -10.39 8.91
N VAL A 133 -7.40 -9.65 10.00
CA VAL A 133 -7.97 -10.00 11.32
C VAL A 133 -9.41 -9.51 11.49
N PHE A 134 -9.87 -8.50 10.75
CA PHE A 134 -11.22 -7.93 10.90
C PHE A 134 -12.28 -8.43 9.90
N SER A 135 -11.94 -9.34 9.00
CA SER A 135 -12.93 -9.91 8.05
C SER A 135 -13.64 -11.17 8.58
N SER A 136 -13.24 -11.72 9.74
CA SER A 136 -13.89 -12.89 10.35
C SER A 136 -14.69 -12.52 11.61
N GLY A 137 -15.64 -11.60 11.46
CA GLY A 137 -16.59 -11.20 12.50
C GLY A 137 -18.06 -11.42 12.12
N ALA A 138 -18.37 -12.01 10.96
CA ALA A 138 -19.71 -12.50 10.69
C ALA A 138 -19.87 -13.83 11.44
N ALA A 139 -20.62 -13.78 12.54
CA ALA A 139 -21.03 -14.92 13.33
C ALA A 139 -21.50 -16.06 12.40
N LEU A 140 -20.71 -17.14 12.33
CA LEU A 140 -21.21 -18.42 11.85
C LEU A 140 -22.23 -18.88 12.89
N GLU A 141 -23.52 -18.66 12.63
CA GLU A 141 -24.56 -19.28 13.42
C GLU A 141 -24.37 -20.81 13.38
N PRO A 142 -24.40 -21.50 14.53
CA PRO A 142 -24.37 -22.94 14.55
C PRO A 142 -25.65 -23.44 13.90
N PHE A 143 -25.52 -24.24 12.84
CA PHE A 143 -26.63 -25.04 12.34
C PHE A 143 -27.10 -25.96 13.46
N VAL A 144 -28.24 -25.63 14.08
CA VAL A 144 -29.04 -26.53 14.92
C VAL A 144 -30.17 -27.07 14.07
#